data_AF-A0A6F8TCT1-F1
#
_entry.id   AF-A0A6F8TCT1-F1
#
_cell.length_a   1.000
_cell.length_b   1.000
_cell.length_c   1.000
_cell.angle_alpha   90.00
_cell.angle_beta   90.00
_cell.angle_gamma   90.00
#
_symmetry.space_group_name_H-M   'P 1'
#
loop_
_entity.id
_entity.type
_entity.pdbx_description
1 polymer ?
#
loop_
_entity_poly.entity_id
_entity_poly.type
_entity_poly.pdbx_seq_one_letter_code
_entity_poly.pdbx_strand_id
1 'polypeptide(L)'
;MQLNHYLNFQGQAEQAFNFYKSVFGGEFAMLSRYSDMPPHDGVTLSEAQKNLVLHVSLPINEYTVLMASDVIDQFCTPNSVFTQGNNHYIAINLEKDEQEKAKQLFDALSVNGKIEMPLEKRSGALYTVLLLINLVSNGWLTAS
;
A
#
# COMPACT_ATOMS: atom_id res chain seq x y z
N MET A 1 -15.45 -15.15 -5.59
CA MET A 1 -15.34 -13.67 -5.70
C MET A 1 -14.31 -13.22 -4.68
N GLN A 2 -13.31 -12.43 -5.08
CA GLN A 2 -12.29 -11.86 -4.18
C GLN A 2 -12.42 -10.33 -4.21
N LEU A 3 -12.33 -9.69 -3.03
CA LEU A 3 -12.35 -8.24 -2.89
C LEU A 3 -10.98 -7.81 -2.37
N ASN A 4 -10.26 -7.04 -3.18
CA ASN A 4 -8.88 -6.66 -2.89
C ASN A 4 -8.75 -5.14 -2.85
N HIS A 5 -7.86 -4.64 -1.99
CA HIS A 5 -7.62 -3.20 -1.86
C HIS A 5 -6.67 -2.75 -2.95
N TYR A 6 -7.01 -1.63 -3.61
CA TYR A 6 -6.17 -0.99 -4.61
C TYR A 6 -5.79 0.42 -4.13
N LEU A 7 -4.49 0.67 -4.00
CA LEU A 7 -3.94 1.92 -3.48
C LEU A 7 -3.31 2.74 -4.61
N ASN A 8 -3.46 4.05 -4.52
CA ASN A 8 -2.82 4.98 -5.44
C ASN A 8 -1.71 5.73 -4.70
N PHE A 9 -0.56 5.87 -5.34
CA PHE A 9 0.60 6.60 -4.82
C PHE A 9 1.07 7.65 -5.83
N GLN A 10 1.96 8.55 -5.40
CA GLN A 10 2.60 9.53 -6.25
C GLN A 10 4.12 9.30 -6.30
N GLY A 11 4.52 8.17 -6.89
CA GLY A 11 5.92 7.78 -7.07
C GLY A 11 6.51 6.98 -5.93
N GLN A 12 5.68 6.42 -5.05
CA GLN A 12 6.09 5.71 -3.84
C GLN A 12 5.51 4.29 -3.76
N ALA A 13 4.78 3.82 -4.77
CA ALA A 13 4.14 2.51 -4.74
C ALA A 13 5.15 1.38 -4.48
N GLU A 14 6.28 1.36 -5.21
CA GLU A 14 7.29 0.31 -5.06
C GLU A 14 7.94 0.32 -3.66
N GLN A 15 8.24 1.51 -3.12
CA GLN A 15 8.80 1.62 -1.77
C GLN A 15 7.81 1.12 -0.71
N ALA A 16 6.54 1.54 -0.81
CA ALA A 16 5.48 1.10 0.10
C ALA A 16 5.26 -0.42 0.02
N PHE A 17 5.27 -0.99 -1.19
CA PHE A 17 5.05 -2.42 -1.38
C PHE A 17 6.22 -3.28 -0.95
N ASN A 18 7.47 -2.79 -1.07
CA ASN A 18 8.62 -3.47 -0.47
C ASN A 18 8.53 -3.47 1.06
N PHE A 19 8.05 -2.37 1.67
CA PHE A 19 7.77 -2.36 3.11
C PHE A 19 6.65 -3.36 3.47
N TYR A 20 5.52 -3.37 2.77
CA TYR A 20 4.45 -4.34 3.01
C TYR A 20 4.93 -5.79 2.85
N LYS A 21 5.76 -6.06 1.84
CA LYS A 21 6.40 -7.37 1.65
C LYS A 21 7.28 -7.73 2.84
N SER A 22 8.03 -6.80 3.42
CA SER A 22 8.85 -7.07 4.61
C SER A 22 8.03 -7.39 5.87
N VAL A 23 6.80 -6.87 5.96
CA VAL A 23 5.93 -7.06 7.13
C VAL A 23 5.05 -8.31 6.99
N PHE A 24 4.41 -8.47 5.84
CA PHE A 24 3.49 -9.58 5.58
C PHE A 24 4.18 -10.83 5.02
N GLY A 25 5.41 -10.68 4.51
CA GLY A 25 6.10 -11.70 3.74
C GLY A 25 5.54 -11.83 2.32
N GLY A 26 5.74 -12.99 1.71
CA GLY A 26 5.31 -13.28 0.35
C GLY A 26 6.22 -12.70 -0.72
N GLU A 27 5.80 -12.83 -1.97
CA GLU A 27 6.48 -12.33 -3.16
C GLU A 27 5.50 -11.54 -4.01
N PHE A 28 5.99 -10.57 -4.79
CA PHE A 28 5.12 -9.87 -5.74
C PHE A 28 4.65 -10.87 -6.79
N ALA A 29 3.33 -11.01 -6.93
CA ALA A 29 2.76 -11.78 -8.04
C ALA A 29 2.96 -11.04 -9.36
N MET A 30 2.99 -9.71 -9.31
CA MET A 30 3.28 -8.85 -10.45
C MET A 30 3.91 -7.55 -9.96
N LEU A 31 4.90 -7.06 -10.70
CA LEU A 31 5.43 -5.72 -10.62
C LEU A 31 5.73 -5.27 -12.06
N SER A 32 4.93 -4.34 -12.57
CA SER A 32 5.11 -3.77 -13.91
C SER A 32 5.29 -2.27 -13.83
N ARG A 33 6.10 -1.74 -14.73
CA ARG A 33 6.41 -0.31 -14.85
C ARG A 33 5.70 0.28 -16.05
N TYR A 34 5.59 1.60 -16.09
CA TYR A 34 5.09 2.28 -17.29
C TYR A 34 6.02 2.09 -18.50
N SER A 35 7.31 1.78 -18.30
CA SER A 35 8.22 1.37 -19.37
C SER A 35 7.81 0.08 -20.09
N ASP A 36 7.03 -0.78 -19.43
CA ASP A 36 6.60 -2.07 -19.97
C ASP A 36 5.33 -1.92 -20.83
N MET A 37 4.73 -0.73 -20.84
CA MET A 37 3.53 -0.45 -21.61
C MET A 37 3.87 -0.41 -23.12
N PRO A 38 3.08 -1.08 -23.97
CA PRO A 38 3.21 -0.95 -25.42
C PRO A 38 3.08 0.52 -25.85
N PRO A 39 3.78 0.96 -26.92
CA PRO A 39 3.60 2.28 -27.48
C PRO A 39 2.11 2.53 -27.79
N HIS A 40 1.59 3.67 -27.35
CA HIS A 40 0.20 4.07 -27.57
C HIS A 40 0.16 5.51 -28.08
N ASP A 41 -0.64 5.73 -29.12
CA ASP A 41 -0.81 7.06 -29.70
C ASP A 41 -1.32 8.05 -28.66
N GLY A 42 -0.72 9.25 -28.61
CA GLY A 42 -1.08 10.31 -27.66
C GLY A 42 -0.51 10.15 -26.25
N VAL A 43 0.24 9.07 -25.96
CA VAL A 43 0.95 8.90 -24.69
C VAL A 43 2.43 9.21 -24.88
N THR A 44 2.97 10.11 -24.07
CA THR A 44 4.42 10.39 -24.06
C THR A 44 4.90 10.45 -22.62
N LEU A 45 5.64 9.41 -22.21
CA LEU A 45 6.17 9.29 -20.86
C LEU A 45 7.56 9.93 -20.78
N SER A 46 7.76 10.79 -19.79
CA SER A 46 9.11 11.22 -19.39
C SER A 46 9.92 10.05 -18.82
N GLU A 47 11.25 10.18 -18.78
CA GLU A 47 12.12 9.15 -18.17
C GLU A 47 11.75 8.87 -16.70
N ALA A 48 11.34 9.89 -15.95
CA ALA A 48 10.86 9.71 -14.58
C ALA A 48 9.57 8.87 -14.55
N GLN A 49 8.62 9.15 -15.45
CA GLN A 49 7.35 8.42 -15.51
C GLN A 49 7.53 6.97 -15.94
N LYS A 50 8.49 6.67 -16.81
CA LYS A 50 8.78 5.28 -17.25
C LYS A 50 9.14 4.35 -16.09
N ASN A 51 9.82 4.88 -15.07
CA ASN A 51 10.23 4.09 -13.90
C ASN A 51 9.11 3.89 -12.87
N LEU A 52 8.01 4.63 -12.97
CA LEU A 52 6.90 4.53 -12.02
C LEU A 52 6.19 3.17 -12.13
N VAL A 53 5.57 2.75 -11.03
CA VAL A 53 4.81 1.49 -10.98
C VAL A 53 3.49 1.67 -11.73
N LEU A 54 3.33 0.93 -12.83
CA LEU A 54 2.06 0.81 -13.53
C LEU A 54 1.09 -0.06 -12.73
N HIS A 55 1.59 -1.17 -12.18
CA HIS A 55 0.83 -2.06 -11.33
C HIS A 55 1.75 -2.93 -10.48
N VAL A 56 1.42 -3.09 -9.21
CA VAL A 56 2.03 -4.07 -8.31
C VAL A 56 0.94 -4.85 -7.59
N SER A 57 1.16 -6.15 -7.40
CA SER A 57 0.29 -7.00 -6.58
C SER A 57 1.10 -7.86 -5.62
N LEU A 58 0.71 -7.83 -4.35
CA LEU A 58 1.30 -8.58 -3.25
C LEU A 58 0.22 -9.47 -2.61
N PRO A 59 0.17 -10.76 -2.95
CA PRO A 59 -0.66 -11.73 -2.23
C PRO A 59 -0.17 -11.85 -0.78
N ILE A 60 -1.05 -11.50 0.17
CA ILE A 60 -0.77 -11.63 1.61
C ILE A 60 -1.22 -13.00 2.13
N ASN A 61 -2.34 -13.51 1.61
CA ASN A 61 -2.87 -14.84 1.91
C ASN A 61 -3.78 -15.31 0.76
N GLU A 62 -4.43 -16.47 0.92
CA GLU A 62 -5.33 -17.07 -0.08
C GLU A 62 -6.51 -16.16 -0.51
N TYR A 63 -6.90 -15.22 0.36
CA TYR A 63 -8.11 -14.41 0.19
C TYR A 63 -7.82 -12.95 -0.10
N THR A 64 -6.60 -12.47 0.11
CA THR A 64 -6.26 -11.04 0.08
C THR A 64 -4.98 -10.78 -0.68
N VAL A 65 -5.10 -9.89 -1.66
CA VAL A 65 -4.00 -9.31 -2.43
C VAL A 65 -4.05 -7.80 -2.21
N LEU A 66 -2.92 -7.21 -1.78
CA LEU A 66 -2.76 -5.76 -1.87
C LEU A 66 -2.32 -5.41 -3.28
N MET A 67 -2.89 -4.36 -3.83
CA MET A 67 -2.55 -3.87 -5.16
C MET A 67 -2.32 -2.38 -5.14
N ALA A 68 -1.48 -1.89 -6.05
CA ALA A 68 -1.28 -0.45 -6.21
C ALA A 68 -0.74 -0.06 -7.58
N SER A 69 -0.79 1.24 -7.84
CA SER A 69 -0.05 1.91 -8.91
C SER A 69 0.38 3.31 -8.48
N ASP A 70 1.38 3.84 -9.18
CA ASP A 70 1.69 5.26 -9.17
C ASP A 70 0.79 5.99 -10.17
N VAL A 71 0.20 7.08 -9.73
CA VAL A 71 -0.66 7.93 -10.56
C VAL A 71 0.17 8.80 -11.50
N ILE A 72 -0.29 8.92 -12.74
CA ILE A 72 0.22 9.89 -13.69
C ILE A 72 -0.95 10.59 -14.37
N ASP A 73 -0.84 11.92 -14.50
CA ASP A 73 -1.93 12.77 -15.00
C ASP A 73 -2.46 12.34 -16.37
N GLN A 74 -1.60 11.77 -17.23
CA GLN A 74 -1.98 11.30 -18.57
C GLN A 74 -2.94 10.11 -18.57
N PHE A 75 -2.98 9.32 -17.49
CA PHE A 75 -3.82 8.11 -17.39
C PHE A 75 -4.96 8.25 -16.37
N CYS A 76 -4.98 9.36 -15.63
CA CYS A 76 -6.11 9.72 -14.78
C CYS A 76 -7.18 10.45 -15.59
N THR A 77 -8.41 10.48 -15.07
CA THR A 77 -9.47 11.29 -15.69
C THR A 77 -9.03 12.75 -15.80
N PRO A 78 -9.35 13.46 -16.90
CA PRO A 78 -8.99 14.86 -17.05
C PRO A 78 -9.45 15.68 -15.84
N ASN A 79 -8.54 16.45 -15.25
CA ASN A 79 -8.73 17.22 -14.01
C ASN A 79 -8.85 16.39 -12.72
N SER A 80 -8.52 15.11 -12.74
CA SER A 80 -8.33 14.32 -11.52
C SER A 80 -6.99 14.68 -10.89
N VAL A 81 -7.02 15.23 -9.69
CA VAL A 81 -5.83 15.53 -8.89
C VAL A 81 -5.68 14.42 -7.87
N PHE A 82 -4.52 13.76 -7.83
CA PHE A 82 -4.19 12.86 -6.74
C PHE A 82 -4.32 13.60 -5.41
N THR A 83 -5.21 13.10 -4.55
CA THR A 83 -5.47 13.70 -3.24
C THR A 83 -5.05 12.72 -2.17
N GLN A 84 -3.99 13.08 -1.45
CA GLN A 84 -3.58 12.35 -0.26
C GLN A 84 -4.51 12.70 0.91
N GLY A 85 -4.99 11.68 1.63
CA GLY A 85 -5.91 11.86 2.74
C GLY A 85 -6.02 10.65 3.65
N ASN A 86 -6.88 10.76 4.67
CA ASN A 86 -7.14 9.73 5.67
C ASN A 86 -8.47 8.98 5.41
N ASN A 87 -8.92 8.96 4.16
CA ASN A 87 -10.19 8.37 3.74
C ASN A 87 -10.10 6.84 3.51
N HIS A 88 -8.90 6.26 3.64
CA HIS A 88 -8.67 4.83 3.45
C HIS A 88 -7.96 4.22 4.66
N TYR A 89 -8.55 3.14 5.17
CA TYR A 89 -7.99 2.32 6.23
C TYR A 89 -8.01 0.87 5.80
N ILE A 90 -6.96 0.13 6.15
CA ILE A 90 -6.96 -1.33 6.07
C ILE A 90 -7.09 -1.85 7.50
N ALA A 91 -8.16 -2.60 7.73
CA ALA A 91 -8.38 -3.30 8.98
C ALA A 91 -7.88 -4.74 8.85
N ILE A 92 -6.95 -5.12 9.72
CA ILE A 92 -6.54 -6.52 9.88
C ILE A 92 -7.24 -7.04 11.13
N ASN A 93 -8.14 -7.99 10.92
CA ASN A 93 -8.83 -8.69 12.00
C ASN A 93 -8.15 -10.03 12.22
N LEU A 94 -7.81 -10.29 13.48
CA LEU A 94 -7.17 -11.53 13.91
C LEU A 94 -8.03 -12.18 14.99
N GLU A 95 -7.93 -13.51 15.07
CA GLU A 95 -8.64 -14.32 16.05
C GLU A 95 -8.13 -14.08 17.48
N LYS A 96 -8.90 -14.55 18.46
CA LYS A 96 -8.63 -14.35 19.90
C LYS A 96 -7.25 -14.84 20.33
N ASP A 97 -6.82 -15.97 19.77
CA ASP A 97 -5.59 -16.66 20.08
C ASP A 97 -4.37 -16.12 19.31
N GLU A 98 -4.57 -15.16 18.39
CA GLU A 98 -3.52 -14.55 17.57
C GLU A 98 -2.95 -13.25 18.18
N GLN A 99 -3.01 -13.09 19.50
CA GLN A 99 -2.57 -11.87 20.19
C GLN A 99 -1.09 -11.51 19.89
N GLU A 100 -0.21 -12.50 19.87
CA GLU A 100 1.22 -12.27 19.58
C GLU A 100 1.41 -11.81 18.14
N LYS A 101 0.68 -12.39 17.19
CA LYS A 101 0.69 -11.98 15.78
C LYS A 101 0.17 -10.56 15.61
N ALA A 102 -0.88 -10.19 16.34
CA ALA A 102 -1.41 -8.83 16.35
C ALA A 102 -0.36 -7.82 16.81
N LYS A 103 0.37 -8.14 17.89
CA LYS A 103 1.46 -7.31 18.39
C LYS A 103 2.61 -7.20 17.38
N GLN A 104 3.04 -8.32 16.81
CA GLN A 104 4.11 -8.34 15.81
C GLN A 104 3.77 -7.48 14.59
N LEU A 105 2.55 -7.62 14.05
CA LEU A 105 2.10 -6.81 12.92
C LEU A 105 1.98 -5.33 13.29
N PHE A 106 1.45 -5.00 14.47
CA PHE A 106 1.38 -3.62 14.93
C PHE A 106 2.77 -2.99 15.08
N ASP A 107 3.69 -3.67 15.74
CA ASP A 107 5.07 -3.18 15.93
C ASP A 107 5.75 -2.98 14.57
N ALA A 108 5.62 -3.93 13.64
CA ALA A 108 6.24 -3.86 12.32
C ALA A 108 5.62 -2.77 11.42
N LEU A 109 4.29 -2.64 11.40
CA LEU A 109 3.59 -1.65 10.58
C LEU A 109 3.71 -0.21 11.14
N SER A 110 4.02 -0.06 12.42
CA SER A 110 4.17 1.25 13.06
C SER A 110 5.57 1.85 12.95
N VAL A 111 6.55 1.10 12.44
CA VAL A 111 7.92 1.62 12.21
C VAL A 111 7.86 2.83 11.28
N ASN A 112 8.33 3.98 11.77
CA ASN A 112 8.31 5.28 11.07
C ASN A 112 6.90 5.75 10.65
N GLY A 113 5.85 5.12 11.17
CA GLY A 113 4.46 5.49 10.94
C GLY A 113 3.92 6.41 12.04
N LYS A 114 2.81 7.09 11.74
CA LYS A 114 2.03 7.82 12.75
C LYS A 114 0.99 6.88 13.35
N ILE A 115 1.14 6.56 14.64
CA ILE A 115 0.13 5.80 15.39
C ILE A 115 -1.04 6.74 15.70
N GLU A 116 -2.19 6.54 15.06
CA GLU A 116 -3.43 7.26 15.40
C GLU A 116 -4.26 6.55 16.47
N MET A 117 -4.19 5.22 16.51
CA MET A 117 -4.82 4.40 17.54
C MET A 117 -3.82 3.36 18.07
N PRO A 118 -3.48 3.38 19.37
CA PRO A 118 -2.67 2.34 19.97
C PRO A 118 -3.32 0.96 19.84
N LEU A 119 -2.51 -0.10 19.86
CA LEU A 119 -3.01 -1.47 19.95
C LEU A 119 -3.65 -1.67 21.34
N GLU A 120 -4.97 -1.83 21.36
CA GLU A 120 -5.74 -2.07 22.59
C GLU A 120 -6.45 -3.42 22.54
N LYS A 121 -6.52 -4.08 23.70
CA LYS A 121 -7.32 -5.30 23.87
C LYS A 121 -8.79 -4.90 24.01
N ARG A 122 -9.61 -5.16 22.99
CA ARG A 122 -11.07 -4.92 23.05
C ARG A 122 -11.79 -6.12 23.65
N SER A 123 -12.74 -5.87 24.55
CA SER A 123 -13.64 -6.90 25.09
C SER A 123 -14.53 -7.44 23.97
N GLY A 124 -14.27 -8.65 23.48
CA GLY A 124 -15.09 -9.29 22.46
C GLY A 124 -14.44 -10.49 21.80
N ALA A 125 -13.40 -10.28 20.99
CA ALA A 125 -12.68 -11.38 20.34
C ALA A 125 -11.54 -10.94 19.43
N LEU A 126 -11.65 -9.75 18.85
CA LEU A 126 -10.88 -9.41 17.67
C LEU A 126 -9.83 -8.36 18.02
N TYR A 127 -8.58 -8.65 17.66
CA TYR A 127 -7.57 -7.62 17.54
C TYR A 127 -7.79 -6.93 16.20
N THR A 128 -8.15 -5.65 16.23
CA THR A 128 -8.20 -4.83 15.03
C THR A 128 -6.95 -3.97 15.00
N VAL A 129 -6.06 -4.27 14.05
CA VAL A 129 -5.00 -3.33 13.68
C VAL A 129 -5.61 -2.41 12.63
N LEU A 130 -5.93 -1.18 13.03
CA LEU A 130 -6.37 -0.14 12.12
C LEU A 130 -5.13 0.60 11.64
N LEU A 131 -4.70 0.33 10.42
CA LEU A 131 -3.62 1.08 9.81
C LEU A 131 -4.20 2.24 9.01
N LEU A 132 -3.78 3.47 9.32
CA LEU A 132 -3.66 4.43 8.24
C LEU A 132 -2.49 4.01 7.40
N ILE A 133 -2.73 3.90 6.12
CA ILE A 133 -1.68 3.89 5.11
C ILE A 133 -1.11 5.32 5.04
N ASN A 134 -0.50 5.79 6.13
CA ASN A 134 0.20 7.06 6.22
C ASN A 134 1.71 6.88 6.12
N LEU A 135 2.17 5.74 5.58
CA LEU A 135 3.58 5.46 5.35
C LEU A 135 4.21 6.37 4.28
N VAL A 136 3.42 7.27 3.70
CA VAL A 136 3.88 8.15 2.62
C VAL A 136 3.38 9.60 2.80
N SER A 137 2.74 9.94 3.92
CA SER A 137 2.04 11.24 4.04
C SER A 137 2.83 12.40 4.56
N ASN A 138 4.12 12.25 4.80
CA ASN A 138 4.97 13.39 5.12
C ASN A 138 6.38 12.99 4.67
N GLY A 139 7.10 13.85 3.94
CA GLY A 139 8.42 13.57 3.35
C GLY A 139 9.55 13.23 4.32
N TRP A 140 9.42 12.15 5.10
CA TRP A 140 10.37 11.69 6.12
C TRP A 140 11.24 10.52 5.67
N LEU A 141 11.11 10.07 4.43
CA LEU A 141 12.02 9.09 3.82
C LEU A 141 13.05 9.78 2.92
N THR A 142 13.63 10.87 3.40
CA THR A 142 14.94 11.34 2.94
C THR A 142 15.91 11.32 4.11
N ALA A 143 17.11 10.78 3.85
CA ALA A 143 18.26 10.62 4.74
C ALA A 143 18.28 9.40 5.68
N SER A 144 18.85 8.31 5.18
CA SER A 144 20.02 7.69 5.82
C SER A 144 21.01 7.28 4.74
#